data_AF-A0A1F8RXF1-F1
#
_entry.id   AF-A0A1F8RXF1-F1
#
_cell.length_a   1.000
_cell.length_b   1.000
_cell.length_c   1.000
_cell.angle_alpha   90.00
_cell.angle_beta   90.00
_cell.angle_gamma   90.00
#
_symmetry.space_group_name_H-M   'P 1'
#
loop_
_entity.id
_entity.type
_entity.pdbx_description
1 polymer ?
#
loop_
_entity_poly.entity_id
_entity_poly.type
_entity_poly.pdbx_seq_one_letter_code
_entity_poly.pdbx_strand_id
1 'polypeptide(L)'
;MKDLLLRMLEWHARATHGWDYETWYTGRFVDRWADPRAAAALRETFARYDEEDVWRALFSTMELFGWLARETAERMNFTYPAAAEERVTEWVQARFLKRPTAHRQA
;
A
#
# COMPACT_ATOMS: atom_id res chain seq x y z
N MET A 1 9.71 -3.24 -0.54
CA MET A 1 8.40 -2.53 -0.45
C MET A 1 7.22 -3.48 -0.28
N LYS A 2 7.09 -4.54 -1.10
CA LYS A 2 5.95 -5.48 -0.95
C LYS A 2 5.93 -6.22 0.39
N ASP A 3 7.09 -6.56 0.93
CA ASP A 3 7.17 -7.19 2.26
C ASP A 3 6.67 -6.25 3.37
N LEU A 4 6.93 -4.95 3.24
CA LEU A 4 6.42 -3.94 4.18
C LEU A 4 4.90 -3.76 4.05
N LEU A 5 4.37 -3.79 2.82
CA LEU A 5 2.94 -3.76 2.59
C LEU A 5 2.25 -5.00 3.17
N LEU A 6 2.82 -6.19 2.96
CA LEU A 6 2.34 -7.43 3.57
C LEU A 6 2.36 -7.34 5.10
N ARG A 7 3.45 -6.84 5.69
CA ARG A 7 3.54 -6.63 7.13
C ARG A 7 2.44 -5.68 7.63
N MET A 8 2.15 -4.62 6.88
CA MET A 8 1.11 -3.66 7.24
C MET A 8 -0.28 -4.27 7.15
N LEU A 9 -0.54 -5.14 6.16
CA LEU A 9 -1.78 -5.93 6.09
C LEU A 9 -1.93 -6.85 7.31
N GLU A 10 -0.87 -7.56 7.70
CA GLU A 10 -0.88 -8.44 8.87
C GLU A 10 -1.17 -7.65 10.16
N TRP A 11 -0.52 -6.50 10.34
CA TRP A 11 -0.76 -5.63 11.50
C TRP A 11 -2.17 -5.06 11.51
N HIS A 12 -2.70 -4.63 10.37
CA HIS A 12 -4.07 -4.13 10.26
C HIS A 12 -5.10 -5.20 10.63
N ALA A 13 -4.94 -6.42 10.11
CA ALA A 13 -5.82 -7.53 10.44
C ALA A 13 -5.80 -7.85 11.95
N ARG A 14 -4.61 -7.90 12.56
CA ARG A 14 -4.46 -8.17 14.00
C ARG A 14 -4.93 -7.01 14.88
N ALA A 15 -4.72 -5.77 14.47
CA ALA A 15 -5.26 -4.61 15.17
C ALA A 15 -6.80 -4.55 15.09
N THR A 16 -7.39 -5.16 14.06
CA THR A 16 -8.84 -5.22 13.87
C THR A 16 -9.50 -6.38 14.61
N HIS A 17 -8.88 -7.57 14.59
CA HIS A 17 -9.48 -8.82 15.08
C HIS A 17 -8.84 -9.36 16.37
N GLY A 18 -7.71 -8.80 16.81
CA GLY A 18 -6.92 -9.25 17.95
C GLY A 18 -5.56 -9.86 17.53
N TRP A 19 -4.60 -9.86 18.46
CA TRP A 19 -3.22 -10.29 18.16
C TRP A 19 -3.07 -11.79 17.86
N ASP A 20 -4.00 -12.61 18.33
CA ASP A 20 -4.05 -14.05 18.05
C ASP A 20 -4.69 -14.39 16.71
N TYR A 21 -5.11 -13.39 15.93
CA TYR A 21 -5.71 -13.59 14.61
C TYR A 21 -4.71 -14.14 13.60
N GLU A 22 -5.09 -15.25 12.95
CA GLU A 22 -4.22 -15.98 12.03
C GLU A 22 -4.12 -15.30 10.67
N THR A 23 -2.95 -14.74 10.37
CA THR A 23 -2.66 -14.08 9.08
C THR A 23 -1.92 -14.98 8.09
N TRP A 24 -1.74 -16.26 8.43
CA TRP A 24 -1.02 -17.29 7.66
C TRP A 24 0.42 -16.89 7.27
N TYR A 25 1.28 -17.87 6.98
CA TYR A 25 2.67 -17.57 6.64
C TYR A 25 2.77 -16.92 5.24
N THR A 26 3.62 -15.89 5.11
CA THR A 26 3.97 -15.22 3.84
C THR A 26 2.78 -14.72 3.02
N GLY A 27 1.71 -14.28 3.69
CA GLY A 27 0.54 -13.72 3.02
C GLY A 27 -0.33 -14.73 2.28
N ARG A 28 -0.18 -16.02 2.57
CA ARG A 28 -1.05 -17.05 1.99
C ARG A 28 -2.51 -16.78 2.37
N PHE A 29 -3.42 -16.95 1.41
CA PHE A 29 -4.86 -16.72 1.61
C PHE A 29 -5.22 -15.30 2.09
N VAL A 30 -4.49 -14.27 1.64
CA VAL A 30 -4.74 -12.86 1.99
C VAL A 30 -6.20 -12.44 1.77
N ASP A 31 -6.87 -13.02 0.78
CA ASP A 31 -8.30 -12.84 0.48
C ASP A 31 -9.23 -13.34 1.59
N ARG A 32 -8.76 -14.21 2.50
CA ARG A 32 -9.55 -14.79 3.58
C ARG A 32 -9.39 -14.09 4.93
N TRP A 33 -8.27 -13.39 5.13
CA TRP A 33 -7.94 -12.82 6.45
C TRP A 33 -7.69 -11.31 6.42
N ALA A 34 -7.33 -10.71 5.28
CA ALA A 34 -7.20 -9.27 5.19
C ALA A 34 -8.59 -8.61 5.10
N ASP A 35 -8.65 -7.32 5.45
CA ASP A 35 -9.84 -6.51 5.18
C ASP A 35 -10.21 -6.63 3.69
N PRO A 36 -11.48 -6.90 3.33
CA PRO A 36 -11.88 -7.06 1.94
C PRO A 36 -11.54 -5.87 1.05
N ARG A 37 -11.54 -4.65 1.61
CA ARG A 37 -11.12 -3.41 0.91
C ARG A 37 -9.63 -3.47 0.59
N ALA A 38 -8.82 -3.96 1.52
CA ALA A 38 -7.38 -4.12 1.35
C ALA A 38 -7.02 -5.22 0.36
N ALA A 39 -7.70 -6.37 0.43
CA ALA A 39 -7.53 -7.47 -0.51
C ALA A 39 -7.87 -7.04 -1.94
N ALA A 40 -8.95 -6.25 -2.12
CA ALA A 40 -9.31 -5.67 -3.41
C ALA A 40 -8.23 -4.70 -3.92
N ALA A 41 -7.79 -3.75 -3.10
CA ALA A 41 -6.76 -2.77 -3.45
C ALA A 41 -5.37 -3.39 -3.71
N LEU A 42 -5.06 -4.52 -3.07
CA LEU A 42 -3.76 -5.20 -3.19
C LEU A 42 -3.42 -5.56 -4.65
N ARG A 43 -4.44 -5.94 -5.43
CA ARG A 43 -4.29 -6.27 -6.86
C ARG A 43 -3.72 -5.11 -7.65
N GLU A 44 -4.19 -3.90 -7.36
CA GLU A 44 -3.75 -2.68 -8.04
C GLU A 44 -2.29 -2.33 -7.72
N THR A 45 -1.72 -2.90 -6.66
CA THR A 45 -0.33 -2.62 -6.33
C THR A 45 0.67 -3.36 -7.23
N PHE A 46 0.23 -4.31 -8.05
CA PHE A 46 1.10 -5.02 -9.00
C PHE A 46 0.98 -4.41 -10.39
N ALA A 47 2.12 -4.09 -10.99
CA ALA A 47 2.22 -3.59 -12.34
C ALA A 47 2.45 -4.74 -13.32
N ARG A 48 1.98 -4.54 -14.54
CA ARG A 48 2.51 -5.14 -15.75
C ARG A 48 3.83 -4.46 -16.09
N TYR A 49 4.51 -5.00 -17.09
CA TYR A 49 5.80 -4.48 -17.57
C TYR A 49 5.59 -3.29 -18.54
N ASP A 50 4.99 -2.22 -18.04
CA ASP A 50 4.72 -0.97 -18.75
C ASP A 50 4.95 0.23 -17.81
N GLU A 51 5.50 1.32 -18.33
CA GLU A 51 5.89 2.47 -17.49
C GLU A 51 4.69 3.12 -16.79
N GLU A 52 3.59 3.36 -17.49
CA GLU A 52 2.39 3.96 -16.91
C GLU A 52 1.81 3.06 -15.83
N ASP A 53 1.79 1.75 -16.10
CA ASP A 53 1.28 0.76 -15.16
C ASP A 53 2.17 0.61 -13.91
N VAL A 54 3.49 0.78 -14.05
CA VAL A 54 4.44 0.82 -12.91
C VAL A 54 4.17 2.03 -12.02
N TRP A 55 3.91 3.20 -12.60
CA TRP A 55 3.54 4.40 -11.83
C TRP A 55 2.19 4.24 -11.14
N ARG A 56 1.18 3.71 -11.83
CA ARG A 56 -0.12 3.39 -11.23
C ARG A 56 0.06 2.48 -10.02
N ALA A 57 0.78 1.38 -10.18
CA ALA A 57 1.02 0.41 -9.12
C ALA A 57 1.81 0.98 -7.93
N LEU A 58 2.73 1.91 -8.18
CA LEU A 58 3.44 2.64 -7.12
C LEU A 58 2.47 3.49 -6.30
N PHE A 59 1.62 4.30 -6.94
CA PHE A 59 0.63 5.11 -6.22
C PHE A 59 -0.37 4.25 -5.47
N SER A 60 -0.89 3.19 -6.08
CA SER A 60 -1.77 2.24 -5.39
C SER A 60 -1.08 1.58 -4.18
N THR A 61 0.23 1.32 -4.26
CA THR A 61 1.00 0.82 -3.12
C THR A 61 1.06 1.85 -1.98
N MET A 62 1.31 3.12 -2.30
CA MET A 62 1.41 4.21 -1.33
C MET A 62 0.07 4.46 -0.64
N GLU A 63 -1.03 4.55 -1.42
CA GLU A 63 -2.38 4.76 -0.90
C GLU A 63 -2.82 3.62 0.02
N LEU A 64 -2.63 2.37 -0.40
CA LEU A 64 -2.98 1.19 0.40
C LEU A 64 -2.17 1.16 1.70
N PHE A 65 -0.85 1.38 1.63
CA PHE A 65 0.00 1.39 2.81
C PHE A 65 -0.41 2.50 3.80
N GLY A 66 -0.61 3.71 3.28
CA GLY A 66 -1.02 4.88 4.06
C GLY A 66 -2.33 4.67 4.80
N TRP A 67 -3.35 4.17 4.10
CA TRP A 67 -4.65 3.85 4.68
C TRP A 67 -4.54 2.78 5.78
N LEU A 68 -3.88 1.65 5.51
CA LEU A 68 -3.72 0.58 6.50
C LEU A 68 -2.95 1.06 7.74
N ALA A 69 -1.90 1.85 7.54
CA ALA A 69 -1.08 2.37 8.62
C ALA A 69 -1.84 3.38 9.49
N ARG A 70 -2.68 4.24 8.89
CA ARG A 70 -3.56 5.18 9.62
C ARG A 70 -4.59 4.44 10.47
N GLU A 71 -5.35 3.52 9.88
CA GLU A 71 -6.35 2.74 10.64
C GLU A 71 -5.69 1.88 11.73
N THR A 72 -4.51 1.31 11.47
CA THR A 72 -3.78 0.52 12.47
C THR A 72 -3.29 1.40 13.62
N ALA A 73 -2.72 2.57 13.33
CA ALA A 73 -2.27 3.51 14.35
C ALA A 73 -3.43 3.98 15.23
N GLU A 74 -4.58 4.29 14.65
CA GLU A 74 -5.80 4.65 15.38
C GLU A 74 -6.25 3.53 16.33
N ARG A 75 -6.35 2.28 15.83
CA ARG A 75 -6.74 1.12 16.64
C ARG A 75 -5.77 0.81 17.78
N MET A 76 -4.49 1.14 17.59
CA MET A 76 -3.43 0.92 18.58
C MET A 76 -3.14 2.14 19.46
N ASN A 77 -3.88 3.25 19.31
CA ASN A 77 -3.63 4.52 20.00
C ASN A 77 -2.21 5.07 19.78
N PHE A 78 -1.67 4.92 18.57
CA PHE A 78 -0.40 5.53 18.16
C PHE A 78 -0.63 6.79 17.34
N THR A 79 0.30 7.75 17.46
CA THR A 79 0.33 8.93 16.61
C THR A 79 0.86 8.57 15.22
N TYR A 80 0.03 8.75 14.19
CA TYR A 80 0.43 8.56 12.81
C TYR A 80 1.21 9.77 12.26
N PRO A 81 2.39 9.59 11.64
CA PRO A 81 3.22 10.69 11.15
C PRO A 81 2.74 11.21 9.78
N ALA A 82 1.54 11.81 9.73
CA ALA A 82 0.90 12.29 8.50
C ALA A 82 1.79 13.26 7.69
N ALA A 83 2.49 14.17 8.37
CA ALA A 83 3.40 15.13 7.71
C ALA A 83 4.61 14.46 7.02
N ALA A 84 4.98 13.25 7.42
CA ALA A 84 6.03 12.49 6.73
C ALA A 84 5.48 11.80 5.48
N GLU A 85 4.29 11.21 5.57
CA GLU A 85 3.56 10.63 4.42
C GLU A 85 3.32 11.68 3.33
N GLU A 86 2.85 12.87 3.71
CA GLU A 86 2.60 14.00 2.81
C GLU A 86 3.86 14.40 2.03
N ARG A 87 4.98 14.64 2.74
CA ARG A 87 6.26 15.00 2.10
C ARG A 87 6.77 13.95 1.11
N VAL A 88 6.64 12.66 1.45
CA VAL A 88 7.04 11.58 0.55
C VAL A 88 6.12 11.54 -0.67
N THR A 89 4.81 11.73 -0.47
CA THR A 89 3.81 11.76 -1.54
C THR A 89 4.08 12.89 -2.52
N GLU A 90 4.30 14.11 -2.02
CA GLU A 90 4.68 15.27 -2.83
C GLU A 90 5.97 15.01 -3.61
N TRP A 91 6.98 14.42 -2.97
CA TRP A 91 8.26 14.12 -3.63
C TRP A 91 8.08 13.12 -4.79
N VAL A 92 7.29 12.06 -4.59
CA VAL A 92 7.02 11.06 -5.64
C VAL A 92 6.20 11.67 -6.77
N GLN A 93 5.15 12.45 -6.46
CA GLN A 93 4.33 13.14 -7.45
C GLN A 93 5.16 14.12 -8.29
N ALA A 94 6.07 14.87 -7.66
CA ALA A 94 6.98 15.75 -8.37
C ALA A 94 7.91 15.00 -9.34
N ARG A 95 8.25 13.73 -9.07
CA ARG A 95 9.02 12.88 -10.00
C ARG A 95 8.15 12.32 -11.12
N PHE A 96 6.92 11.92 -10.83
CA PHE A 96 5.95 11.50 -11.83
C PHE A 96 5.72 12.62 -12.86
N LEU A 97 5.50 13.87 -12.41
CA LEU A 97 5.24 15.00 -13.29
C LEU A 97 6.45 15.44 -14.13
N LYS A 98 7.67 15.14 -13.66
CA LYS A 98 8.92 15.49 -14.36
C LYS A 98 9.42 14.39 -15.29
N ARG A 99 8.73 13.25 -15.38
CA ARG A 99 9.18 12.16 -16.24
C ARG A 99 9.11 12.58 -17.71
N PRO A 100 10.07 12.16 -18.55
CA PRO A 100 9.90 12.26 -19.99
C PRO A 100 8.75 11.33 -20.38
N THR A 101 7.66 11.86 -20.91
CA THR A 101 6.68 11.03 -21.60
C THR A 101 7.34 10.52 -22.87
N ALA A 102 7.57 9.21 -22.96
CA ALA A 102 8.11 8.61 -24.16
C ALA A 102 7.30 9.09 -25.37
N HIS A 103 8.00 9.68 -26.34
CA HIS A 103 7.42 10.09 -27.61
C HIS A 103 6.65 8.91 -28.20
N ARG A 104 5.34 9.09 -28.35
CA ARG A 104 4.52 8.26 -29.23
C ARG A 104 4.98 8.53 -30.66
N GLN A 105 6.04 7.86 -31.10
CA GLN A 105 6.50 7.81 -32.49
C GLN A 105 6.77 6.35 -32.87
N ALA A 106 5.75 5.69 -33.40
CA ALA A 106 5.68 5.08 -34.73
C ALA A 106 4.47 4.14 -34.78
#